data_AF-A0A0F4RCZ3-F1
#
_entry.id   AF-A0A0F4RCZ3-F1
#
_cell.length_a   1.000
_cell.length_b   1.000
_cell.length_c   1.000
_cell.angle_alpha   90.00
_cell.angle_beta   90.00
_cell.angle_gamma   90.00
#
_symmetry.space_group_name_H-M   'P 1'
#
loop_
_entity.id
_entity.type
_entity.pdbx_description
1 polymer ?
#
loop_
_entity_poly.entity_id
_entity_poly.type
_entity_poly.pdbx_seq_one_letter_code
_entity_poly.pdbx_strand_id
1 'polypeptide(L)'
;MIVLGVVFTLPIVGFIAFKATETRHLKGFLPPDYGHVDLAGKTTLVAGFGPGGHDAVLAFFRLSEDVASLVSLEGEAWLQEAENSVELPRSVQAGEWVSTPLTGEVYGWANVSNCASEVSDWWIASHTGHSCPGIAAYLRGYGFLDKLEVSKTNLVDDVLQGEGAFVSRRRVGYLIVAPDRNLVIFAHAG
;
A
#
# COMPACT_ATOMS: atom_id res chain seq x y z
N MET A 1 -10.76 18.24 -42.03
CA MET A 1 -9.92 18.51 -40.84
C MET A 1 -10.72 18.44 -39.51
N ILE A 2 -11.84 17.73 -39.46
CA ILE A 2 -12.66 17.52 -38.23
C ILE A 2 -12.58 16.06 -37.76
N VAL A 3 -12.44 15.11 -38.70
CA VAL A 3 -12.38 13.67 -38.41
C VAL A 3 -11.09 13.26 -37.67
N LEU A 4 -9.95 13.91 -37.92
CA LEU A 4 -8.70 13.60 -37.19
C LEU A 4 -8.75 14.01 -35.71
N GLY A 5 -9.45 15.11 -35.38
CA GLY A 5 -9.58 15.57 -33.99
C GLY A 5 -10.43 14.63 -33.14
N VAL A 6 -11.47 14.02 -33.72
CA VAL A 6 -12.38 13.08 -33.01
C VAL A 6 -11.73 11.71 -32.76
N VAL A 7 -10.82 11.28 -33.66
CA VAL A 7 -10.14 9.98 -33.52
C VAL A 7 -9.07 10.00 -32.42
N PHE A 8 -8.45 11.15 -32.13
CA PHE A 8 -7.52 11.29 -31.01
C PHE A 8 -8.19 11.63 -29.67
N THR A 9 -9.37 12.26 -29.66
CA THR A 9 -10.07 12.55 -28.40
C THR A 9 -10.66 11.32 -27.74
N LEU A 10 -11.18 10.35 -28.51
CA LEU A 10 -11.72 9.09 -27.97
C LEU A 10 -10.71 8.26 -27.15
N PRO A 11 -9.47 7.98 -27.61
CA PRO A 11 -8.49 7.24 -26.82
C PRO A 11 -8.03 8.04 -25.59
N ILE A 12 -7.95 9.38 -25.67
CA ILE A 12 -7.60 10.23 -24.52
C ILE A 12 -8.70 10.17 -23.46
N VAL A 13 -9.97 10.33 -23.85
CA VAL A 13 -11.11 10.24 -22.92
C VAL A 13 -11.20 8.84 -22.32
N GLY A 14 -11.00 7.79 -23.12
CA GLY A 14 -10.94 6.41 -22.64
C GLY A 14 -9.82 6.17 -21.62
N PHE A 15 -8.63 6.70 -21.88
CA PHE A 15 -7.49 6.62 -20.95
C PHE A 15 -7.76 7.37 -19.64
N ILE A 16 -8.32 8.58 -19.70
CA ILE A 16 -8.69 9.36 -18.51
C ILE A 16 -9.76 8.61 -17.70
N ALA A 17 -10.79 8.07 -18.36
CA ALA A 17 -11.86 7.30 -17.70
C ALA A 17 -11.31 6.03 -17.04
N PHE A 18 -10.40 5.32 -17.71
CA PHE A 18 -9.71 4.16 -17.15
C PHE A 18 -8.92 4.55 -15.89
N LYS A 19 -8.10 5.61 -15.95
CA LYS A 19 -7.31 6.09 -14.79
C LYS A 19 -8.17 6.58 -13.63
N ALA A 20 -9.28 7.24 -13.93
CA ALA A 20 -10.25 7.66 -12.92
C ALA A 20 -10.92 6.46 -12.24
N THR A 21 -11.27 5.43 -13.01
CA THR A 21 -11.88 4.19 -12.48
C THR A 21 -10.90 3.41 -11.61
N GLU A 22 -9.65 3.28 -12.06
CA GLU A 22 -8.57 2.64 -11.31
C GLU A 22 -8.30 3.38 -9.98
N THR A 23 -8.22 4.71 -10.04
CA THR A 23 -8.04 5.52 -8.83
C THR A 23 -9.22 5.38 -7.87
N ARG A 24 -10.45 5.39 -8.40
CA ARG A 24 -11.67 5.19 -7.60
C ARG A 24 -11.70 3.80 -6.96
N HIS A 25 -11.26 2.78 -7.69
CA HIS A 25 -11.16 1.42 -7.16
C HIS A 25 -10.17 1.36 -5.99
N LEU A 26 -8.96 1.92 -6.15
CA LEU A 26 -7.95 1.95 -5.11
C LEU A 26 -8.36 2.79 -3.89
N LYS A 27 -8.99 3.97 -4.11
CA LYS A 27 -9.57 4.77 -3.01
C LYS A 27 -10.70 4.05 -2.28
N GLY A 28 -11.39 3.11 -2.94
CA GLY A 28 -12.43 2.28 -2.33
C GLY A 28 -11.91 1.32 -1.25
N PHE A 29 -10.59 1.15 -1.10
CA PHE A 29 -9.97 0.40 0.00
C PHE A 29 -9.68 1.25 1.24
N LEU A 30 -9.97 2.55 1.19
CA LEU A 30 -9.73 3.48 2.28
C LEU A 30 -11.05 3.82 2.99
N PRO A 31 -11.04 4.00 4.31
CA PRO A 31 -12.19 4.54 5.02
C PRO A 31 -12.62 5.89 4.45
N PRO A 32 -13.93 6.14 4.33
CA PRO A 32 -14.44 7.42 3.85
C PRO A 32 -14.05 8.59 4.74
N ASP A 33 -13.84 8.34 6.04
CA ASP A 33 -13.42 9.35 7.02
C ASP A 33 -11.98 9.85 6.82
N TYR A 34 -11.20 9.21 5.93
CA TYR A 34 -9.91 9.76 5.50
C TYR A 34 -10.09 11.00 4.61
N GLY A 35 -11.33 11.29 4.21
CA GLY A 35 -11.68 12.45 3.42
C GLY A 35 -11.09 12.41 2.01
N HIS A 36 -10.72 13.57 1.49
CA HIS A 36 -10.12 13.69 0.17
C HIS A 36 -8.64 13.29 0.20
N VAL A 37 -8.39 12.00 0.05
CA VAL A 37 -7.05 11.42 -0.15
C VAL A 37 -6.68 11.39 -1.63
N ASP A 38 -5.50 11.86 -1.98
CA ASP A 38 -5.02 11.86 -3.37
C ASP A 38 -3.99 10.77 -3.62
N LEU A 39 -4.16 10.03 -4.72
CA LEU A 39 -3.19 9.02 -5.16
C LEU A 39 -1.92 9.73 -5.63
N ALA A 40 -0.89 9.71 -4.80
CA ALA A 40 0.41 10.34 -5.07
C ALA A 40 1.27 9.49 -6.01
N GLY A 41 1.11 8.16 -5.96
CA GLY A 41 1.84 7.26 -6.82
C GLY A 41 1.38 5.82 -6.64
N LYS A 42 1.73 4.98 -7.61
CA LYS A 42 1.54 3.54 -7.47
C LYS A 42 2.59 2.75 -8.25
N THR A 43 2.77 1.51 -7.85
CA THR A 43 3.50 0.48 -8.59
C THR A 43 2.57 -0.71 -8.75
N THR A 44 2.45 -1.23 -9.97
CA THR A 44 1.67 -2.44 -10.26
C THR A 44 2.62 -3.51 -10.75
N LEU A 45 2.53 -4.71 -10.19
CA LEU A 45 3.26 -5.90 -10.62
C LEU A 45 2.24 -6.91 -11.15
N VAL A 46 2.65 -7.76 -12.07
CA VAL A 46 1.78 -8.78 -12.69
C VAL A 46 2.44 -10.15 -12.62
N ALA A 47 1.69 -11.18 -13.00
CA ALA A 47 2.16 -12.57 -13.11
C ALA A 47 2.55 -13.22 -11.77
N GLY A 48 1.95 -12.78 -10.66
CA GLY A 48 2.01 -13.47 -9.37
C GLY A 48 0.78 -14.35 -9.10
N PHE A 49 0.72 -14.87 -7.88
CA PHE A 49 -0.35 -15.71 -7.35
C PHE A 49 -0.69 -15.24 -5.93
N GLY A 50 -1.63 -14.30 -5.81
CA GLY A 50 -2.07 -13.77 -4.52
C GLY A 50 -3.57 -13.99 -4.25
N PRO A 51 -4.03 -13.72 -3.02
CA PRO A 51 -5.41 -13.94 -2.59
C PRO A 51 -6.52 -13.24 -3.39
N GLY A 52 -6.25 -12.17 -4.16
CA GLY A 52 -7.25 -11.54 -5.03
C GLY A 52 -7.03 -11.76 -6.54
N GLY A 53 -6.02 -12.53 -6.98
CA GLY A 53 -5.67 -12.59 -8.40
C GLY A 53 -4.18 -12.64 -8.77
N HIS A 54 -3.88 -12.10 -9.94
CA HIS A 54 -2.59 -12.21 -10.64
C HIS A 54 -1.79 -10.89 -10.68
N ASP A 55 -2.29 -9.86 -10.01
CA ASP A 55 -1.66 -8.55 -9.91
C ASP A 55 -1.35 -8.18 -8.46
N ALA A 56 -0.38 -7.30 -8.30
CA ALA A 56 -0.08 -6.69 -7.01
C ALA A 56 0.01 -5.19 -7.21
N VAL A 57 -0.41 -4.44 -6.19
CA VAL A 57 -0.41 -2.99 -6.23
C VAL A 57 0.19 -2.47 -4.94
N LEU A 58 1.16 -1.57 -5.08
CA LEU A 58 1.63 -0.72 -4.00
C LEU A 58 1.19 0.70 -4.31
N ALA A 59 0.14 1.18 -3.67
CA ALA A 59 -0.45 2.50 -3.88
C ALA A 59 -0.16 3.42 -2.69
N PHE A 60 0.16 4.68 -2.99
CA PHE A 60 0.55 5.71 -2.03
C PHE A 60 -0.46 6.85 -2.12
N PHE A 61 -1.10 7.17 -1.00
CA PHE A 61 -2.09 8.24 -0.90
C PHE A 61 -1.61 9.30 0.09
N ARG A 62 -1.87 10.57 -0.24
CA ARG A 62 -1.66 11.68 0.69
C ARG A 62 -2.86 11.82 1.62
N LEU A 63 -2.60 11.81 2.92
CA LEU A 63 -3.55 12.25 3.93
C LEU A 63 -3.62 13.77 3.94
N SER A 64 -4.79 14.31 4.30
CA SER A 64 -4.88 15.70 4.72
C SER A 64 -4.20 15.88 6.07
N GLU A 65 -3.71 17.09 6.34
CA GLU A 65 -3.09 17.43 7.63
C GLU A 65 -4.06 17.23 8.80
N ASP A 66 -5.35 17.51 8.59
CA ASP A 66 -6.39 17.31 9.60
C ASP A 66 -6.52 15.83 9.98
N VAL A 67 -6.59 14.92 9.00
CA VAL A 67 -6.71 13.48 9.23
C VAL A 67 -5.42 12.93 9.84
N ALA A 68 -4.26 13.35 9.33
CA ALA A 68 -2.98 12.96 9.91
C ALA A 68 -2.89 13.36 11.39
N SER A 69 -3.32 14.59 11.73
CA SER A 69 -3.32 15.08 13.11
C SER A 69 -4.26 14.28 14.02
N LEU A 70 -5.46 13.93 13.54
CA LEU A 70 -6.39 13.09 14.28
C LEU A 70 -5.83 11.68 14.52
N VAL A 71 -5.26 11.06 13.48
CA VAL A 71 -4.61 9.75 13.60
C VAL A 71 -3.41 9.81 14.53
N SER A 72 -2.57 10.85 14.51
CA SER A 72 -1.47 10.99 15.46
C SER A 72 -1.94 11.17 16.91
N LEU A 73 -3.10 11.80 17.13
CA LEU A 73 -3.63 12.05 18.46
C LEU A 73 -4.34 10.84 19.07
N GLU A 74 -5.18 10.19 18.27
CA GLU A 74 -6.10 9.14 18.73
C GLU A 74 -5.67 7.73 18.31
N GLY A 75 -4.76 7.62 17.34
CA GLY A 75 -4.12 6.38 16.91
C GLY A 75 -5.09 5.32 16.41
N GLU A 76 -4.89 4.10 16.92
CA GLU A 76 -5.69 2.91 16.58
C GLU A 76 -7.19 3.11 16.85
N ALA A 77 -7.56 3.87 17.88
CA ALA A 77 -8.97 4.09 18.23
C ALA A 77 -9.72 4.84 17.14
N TRP A 78 -9.12 5.92 16.61
CA TRP A 78 -9.70 6.68 15.51
C TRP A 78 -9.75 5.85 14.23
N LEU A 79 -8.68 5.10 13.94
CA LEU A 79 -8.63 4.22 12.78
C LEU A 79 -9.68 3.11 12.84
N GLN A 80 -9.94 2.57 14.03
CA GLN A 80 -10.98 1.56 14.23
C GLN A 80 -12.38 2.15 14.10
N GLU A 81 -12.61 3.36 14.62
CA GLU A 81 -13.89 4.06 14.47
C GLU A 81 -14.17 4.43 13.01
N ALA A 82 -13.17 4.95 12.29
CA ALA A 82 -13.27 5.29 10.87
C ALA A 82 -13.64 4.08 9.99
N GLU A 83 -13.25 2.87 10.38
CA GLU A 83 -13.62 1.62 9.71
C GLU A 83 -15.05 1.18 10.06
N ASN A 84 -15.51 1.48 11.27
CA ASN A 84 -16.84 1.10 11.77
C ASN A 84 -17.93 2.10 11.39
N SER A 85 -17.57 3.33 11.04
CA SER A 85 -18.51 4.40 10.68
C SER A 85 -19.28 4.10 9.38
N VAL A 86 -18.79 3.17 8.55
CA VAL A 86 -19.43 2.72 7.31
C VAL A 86 -19.34 1.21 7.16
N GLU A 87 -20.41 0.60 6.66
CA GLU A 87 -20.39 -0.82 6.28
C GLU A 87 -19.50 -1.02 5.04
N LEU A 88 -18.25 -1.41 5.28
CA LEU A 88 -17.29 -1.71 4.22
C LEU A 88 -17.53 -3.09 3.62
N PRO A 89 -17.38 -3.27 2.29
CA PRO A 89 -17.40 -4.59 1.68
C PRO A 89 -16.39 -5.51 2.35
N ARG A 90 -16.71 -6.80 2.45
CA ARG A 90 -15.85 -7.80 3.11
C ARG A 90 -14.43 -7.88 2.53
N SER A 91 -14.21 -7.45 1.28
CA SER A 91 -12.87 -7.36 0.67
C SER A 91 -12.02 -6.21 1.23
N VAL A 92 -12.65 -5.21 1.83
CA VAL A 92 -12.05 -3.97 2.32
C VAL A 92 -11.97 -3.95 3.84
N GLN A 93 -12.76 -4.74 4.56
CA GLN A 93 -12.76 -4.75 6.03
C GLN A 93 -11.35 -4.93 6.62
N ALA A 94 -11.02 -4.04 7.57
CA ALA A 94 -9.82 -4.09 8.39
C ALA A 94 -9.84 -5.28 9.34
N GLY A 95 -8.71 -5.95 9.48
CA GLY A 95 -8.38 -6.62 10.74
C GLY A 95 -7.95 -5.59 11.80
N GLU A 96 -7.54 -6.09 12.95
CA GLU A 96 -6.97 -5.28 14.03
C GLU A 96 -5.84 -4.37 13.53
N TRP A 97 -5.85 -3.13 14.03
CA TRP A 97 -4.79 -2.16 13.80
C TRP A 97 -3.64 -2.43 14.75
N VAL A 98 -2.41 -2.35 14.24
CA VAL A 98 -1.20 -2.62 15.00
C VAL A 98 -0.21 -1.50 14.78
N SER A 99 0.24 -0.88 15.86
CA SER A 99 1.29 0.15 15.84
C SER A 99 2.65 -0.40 15.39
N THR A 100 3.40 0.40 14.66
CA THR A 100 4.81 0.14 14.33
C THR A 100 5.74 0.61 15.47
N PRO A 101 6.96 0.07 15.61
CA PRO A 101 7.61 -0.91 14.75
C PRO A 101 6.95 -2.29 14.82
N LEU A 102 6.81 -2.94 13.67
CA LEU A 102 6.25 -4.29 13.63
C LEU A 102 7.21 -5.30 14.25
N THR A 103 6.74 -6.07 15.22
CA THR A 103 7.45 -7.23 15.74
C THR A 103 7.06 -8.49 14.95
N GLY A 104 7.98 -9.44 14.86
CA GLY A 104 7.79 -10.61 14.01
C GLY A 104 6.71 -11.61 14.39
N GLU A 105 6.09 -11.43 15.56
CA GLU A 105 4.99 -12.26 16.01
C GLU A 105 3.69 -11.96 15.25
N VAL A 106 3.50 -10.72 14.79
CA VAL A 106 2.26 -10.27 14.13
C VAL A 106 2.36 -10.36 12.62
N TYR A 107 3.47 -9.87 12.05
CA TYR A 107 3.69 -9.83 10.60
C TYR A 107 5.08 -10.34 10.25
N GLY A 108 5.22 -11.67 10.13
CA GLY A 108 6.51 -12.32 9.88
C GLY A 108 7.27 -11.85 8.63
N TRP A 109 6.55 -11.30 7.63
CA TRP A 109 7.15 -10.71 6.43
C TRP A 109 7.83 -9.35 6.68
N ALA A 110 7.48 -8.65 7.76
CA ALA A 110 8.03 -7.34 8.16
C ALA A 110 9.06 -7.44 9.30
N ASN A 111 9.36 -8.65 9.78
CA ASN A 111 10.23 -8.86 10.94
C ASN A 111 11.72 -8.67 10.64
N VAL A 112 12.29 -7.49 10.91
CA VAL A 112 13.72 -7.17 10.72
C VAL A 112 14.72 -8.12 11.40
N SER A 113 14.33 -8.86 12.45
CA SER A 113 15.23 -9.86 13.05
C SER A 113 15.54 -11.04 12.13
N ASN A 114 14.76 -11.20 11.05
CA ASN A 114 14.99 -12.18 10.00
C ASN A 114 15.96 -11.68 8.93
N CYS A 115 16.45 -10.43 9.02
CA CYS A 115 17.56 -9.93 8.21
C CYS A 115 18.87 -10.58 8.67
N ALA A 116 19.62 -11.23 7.77
CA ALA A 116 21.00 -11.57 8.04
C ALA A 116 21.83 -10.26 8.20
N SER A 117 22.74 -10.24 9.17
CA SER A 117 23.33 -9.06 9.83
C SER A 117 24.34 -8.22 9.02
N GLU A 118 24.35 -8.25 7.68
CA GLU A 118 25.34 -7.51 6.89
C GLU A 118 24.69 -6.42 6.01
N VAL A 119 24.91 -5.18 6.45
CA VAL A 119 24.22 -3.94 6.07
C VAL A 119 24.69 -3.36 4.71
N SER A 120 25.39 -4.13 3.86
CA SER A 120 25.85 -3.64 2.54
C SER A 120 25.01 -4.09 1.34
N ASP A 121 24.08 -5.02 1.53
CA ASP A 121 23.57 -5.84 0.42
C ASP A 121 22.09 -5.60 0.07
N TRP A 122 21.59 -4.37 0.27
CA TRP A 122 20.31 -3.94 -0.32
C TRP A 122 20.29 -4.14 -1.86
N TRP A 123 21.47 -4.25 -2.48
CA TRP A 123 21.67 -4.45 -3.91
C TRP A 123 21.68 -5.93 -4.37
N ILE A 124 22.04 -6.89 -3.52
CA ILE A 124 22.32 -8.27 -3.97
C ILE A 124 21.06 -9.18 -3.96
N ALA A 125 20.05 -8.84 -3.16
CA ALA A 125 18.80 -9.60 -3.07
C ALA A 125 17.85 -9.46 -4.28
N SER A 126 18.24 -8.72 -5.32
CA SER A 126 17.50 -8.71 -6.59
C SER A 126 17.76 -9.93 -7.47
N HIS A 127 18.84 -10.70 -7.23
CA HIS A 127 19.26 -11.81 -8.09
C HIS A 127 19.43 -13.18 -7.40
N THR A 128 19.49 -13.27 -6.06
CA THR A 128 19.83 -14.52 -5.33
C THR A 128 18.76 -15.06 -4.37
N GLY A 129 17.58 -14.46 -4.28
CA GLY A 129 16.43 -15.08 -3.58
C GLY A 129 16.42 -15.00 -2.05
N HIS A 130 17.27 -14.18 -1.41
CA HIS A 130 17.19 -13.91 0.03
C HIS A 130 16.57 -12.53 0.28
N SER A 131 15.29 -12.48 0.61
CA SER A 131 14.56 -11.25 0.94
C SER A 131 14.76 -10.92 2.42
N CYS A 132 15.45 -9.82 2.70
CA CYS A 132 15.28 -9.19 3.99
C CYS A 132 13.78 -8.87 4.19
N PRO A 133 13.20 -9.10 5.38
CA PRO A 133 11.85 -8.71 5.76
C PRO A 133 11.54 -7.26 5.33
N GLY A 134 10.35 -7.06 4.78
CA GLY A 134 9.92 -5.79 4.18
C GLY A 134 8.87 -6.00 3.09
N ILE A 135 8.43 -4.91 2.46
CA ILE A 135 7.37 -4.95 1.45
C ILE A 135 7.73 -5.82 0.24
N ALA A 136 9.02 -5.89 -0.11
CA ALA A 136 9.51 -6.76 -1.17
C ALA A 136 9.38 -8.25 -0.81
N ALA A 137 9.65 -8.62 0.46
CA ALA A 137 9.47 -9.99 0.93
C ALA A 137 7.99 -10.40 0.90
N TYR A 138 7.10 -9.51 1.30
CA TYR A 138 5.66 -9.70 1.19
C TYR A 138 5.23 -10.01 -0.25
N LEU A 139 5.58 -9.14 -1.21
CA LEU A 139 5.18 -9.28 -2.60
C LEU A 139 5.79 -10.55 -3.26
N ARG A 140 7.05 -10.85 -2.95
CA ARG A 140 7.71 -12.07 -3.44
C ARG A 140 7.13 -13.36 -2.86
N GLY A 141 6.60 -13.32 -1.64
CA GLY A 141 5.86 -14.43 -1.05
C GLY A 141 4.66 -14.88 -1.90
N TYR A 142 4.14 -13.98 -2.74
CA TYR A 142 3.07 -14.24 -3.70
C TYR A 142 3.57 -14.35 -5.15
N GLY A 143 4.87 -14.54 -5.38
CA GLY A 143 5.42 -14.76 -6.72
C GLY A 143 5.58 -13.50 -7.58
N PHE A 144 5.40 -12.30 -7.02
CA PHE A 144 5.68 -11.06 -7.73
C PHE A 144 7.19 -10.77 -7.70
N LEU A 145 7.89 -11.23 -8.75
CA LEU A 145 9.35 -11.17 -8.85
C LEU A 145 9.87 -9.94 -9.63
N ASP A 146 8.97 -9.15 -10.19
CA ASP A 146 9.30 -7.93 -10.93
C ASP A 146 10.02 -6.90 -10.07
N LYS A 147 10.78 -6.01 -10.74
CA LYS A 147 11.59 -4.99 -10.06
C LYS A 147 10.69 -3.94 -9.41
N LEU A 148 10.74 -3.88 -8.08
CA LEU A 148 10.22 -2.76 -7.30
C LEU A 148 11.20 -1.60 -7.33
N GLU A 149 10.66 -0.38 -7.36
CA GLU A 149 11.46 0.83 -7.25
C GLU A 149 12.02 0.96 -5.83
N VAL A 150 13.35 1.03 -5.71
CA VAL A 150 14.06 1.05 -4.42
C VAL A 150 13.58 2.17 -3.50
N SER A 151 13.35 3.36 -4.05
CA SER A 151 12.85 4.53 -3.30
C SER A 151 11.52 4.25 -2.60
N LYS A 152 10.60 3.54 -3.26
CA LYS A 152 9.28 3.17 -2.73
C LYS A 152 9.37 2.03 -1.73
N THR A 153 10.21 1.03 -2.01
CA THR A 153 10.46 -0.07 -1.08
C THR A 153 11.03 0.46 0.24
N ASN A 154 12.10 1.26 0.16
CA ASN A 154 12.70 1.88 1.35
C ASN A 154 11.72 2.77 2.10
N LEU A 155 10.88 3.55 1.40
CA LEU A 155 9.86 4.38 2.05
C LEU A 155 8.89 3.53 2.89
N VAL A 156 8.43 2.40 2.37
CA VAL A 156 7.51 1.52 3.10
C VAL A 156 8.23 0.85 4.26
N ASP A 157 9.43 0.33 4.02
CA ASP A 157 10.20 -0.38 5.03
C ASP A 157 10.60 0.57 6.19
N ASP A 158 10.99 1.81 5.89
CA ASP A 158 11.23 2.87 6.88
C ASP A 158 9.99 3.15 7.76
N VAL A 159 8.79 3.11 7.16
CA VAL A 159 7.52 3.29 7.89
C VAL A 159 7.23 2.10 8.80
N LEU A 160 7.44 0.87 8.32
CA LEU A 160 7.16 -0.34 9.09
C LEU A 160 8.12 -0.54 10.26
N GLN A 161 9.35 -0.02 10.14
CA GLN A 161 10.41 -0.10 11.14
C GLN A 161 10.47 1.12 12.07
N GLY A 162 9.88 2.24 11.66
CA GLY A 162 9.76 3.44 12.47
C GLY A 162 8.61 3.36 13.48
N GLU A 163 8.63 4.22 14.48
CA GLU A 163 7.49 4.43 15.39
C GLU A 163 6.43 5.33 14.72
N GLY A 164 5.19 5.26 15.23
CA GLY A 164 4.13 6.23 14.93
C GLY A 164 3.28 5.92 13.69
N ALA A 165 3.48 4.77 13.04
CA ALA A 165 2.60 4.28 11.98
C ALA A 165 1.71 3.13 12.47
N PHE A 166 0.68 2.82 11.69
CA PHE A 166 -0.32 1.80 12.01
C PHE A 166 -0.53 0.89 10.81
N VAL A 167 -0.66 -0.42 11.06
CA VAL A 167 -0.82 -1.44 10.03
C VAL A 167 -2.03 -2.31 10.34
N SER A 168 -2.91 -2.48 9.35
CA SER A 168 -4.03 -3.42 9.43
C SER A 168 -4.02 -4.36 8.24
N ARG A 169 -4.19 -5.65 8.53
CA ARG A 169 -4.37 -6.69 7.51
C ARG A 169 -5.75 -6.59 6.88
N ARG A 170 -5.80 -6.69 5.56
CA ARG A 170 -7.01 -6.77 4.74
C ARG A 170 -7.09 -8.15 4.09
N ARG A 171 -8.23 -8.47 3.48
CA ARG A 171 -8.40 -9.73 2.75
C ARG A 171 -7.42 -9.89 1.59
N VAL A 172 -7.13 -8.79 0.89
CA VAL A 172 -6.31 -8.77 -0.33
C VAL A 172 -4.98 -8.02 -0.14
N GLY A 173 -4.59 -7.71 1.10
CA GLY A 173 -3.44 -6.83 1.33
C GLY A 173 -3.27 -6.33 2.75
N TYR A 174 -2.56 -5.21 2.86
CA TYR A 174 -2.34 -4.43 4.07
C TYR A 174 -2.64 -2.96 3.80
N LEU A 175 -3.21 -2.31 4.80
CA LEU A 175 -3.31 -0.87 4.85
C LEU A 175 -2.34 -0.36 5.92
N ILE A 176 -1.48 0.57 5.54
CA ILE A 176 -0.45 1.16 6.40
C ILE A 176 -0.70 2.66 6.44
N VAL A 177 -0.81 3.23 7.63
CA VAL A 177 -1.08 4.66 7.85
C VAL A 177 0.09 5.25 8.60
N ALA A 178 0.80 6.20 7.98
CA ALA A 178 1.93 6.92 8.54
C ALA A 178 1.56 8.40 8.66
N PRO A 179 0.92 8.81 9.77
CA PRO A 179 0.41 10.16 9.93
C PRO A 179 1.52 11.22 9.92
N ASP A 180 2.69 10.95 10.52
CA ASP A 180 3.84 11.87 10.51
C ASP A 180 4.40 12.15 9.11
N ARG A 181 4.02 11.32 8.12
CA ARG A 181 4.40 11.47 6.71
C ARG A 181 3.23 11.90 5.82
N ASN A 182 2.07 12.20 6.40
CA ASN A 182 0.81 12.44 5.71
C ASN A 182 0.53 11.37 4.64
N LEU A 183 0.74 10.09 4.99
CA LEU A 183 0.81 9.01 4.01
C LEU A 183 -0.07 7.82 4.39
N VAL A 184 -0.81 7.30 3.42
CA VAL A 184 -1.40 5.96 3.48
C VAL A 184 -0.80 5.11 2.37
N ILE A 185 -0.39 3.89 2.70
CA ILE A 185 0.10 2.91 1.76
C ILE A 185 -0.88 1.76 1.73
N PHE A 186 -1.40 1.44 0.55
CA PHE A 186 -2.13 0.21 0.32
C PHE A 186 -1.22 -0.77 -0.42
N ALA A 187 -0.91 -1.87 0.26
CA ALA A 187 -0.07 -2.95 -0.23
C ALA A 187 -0.95 -4.16 -0.53
N HIS A 188 -1.18 -4.42 -1.80
CA HIS A 188 -2.05 -5.47 -2.31
C HIS A 188 -1.22 -6.53 -3.01
N ALA A 189 -1.54 -7.79 -2.76
CA ALA A 189 -0.96 -8.93 -3.47
C ALA A 189 -2.07 -9.91 -3.83
N GLY A 190 -2.24 -10.09 -5.13
CA GLY A 190 -3.30 -10.86 -5.75
C GLY A 190 -4.54 -10.03 -5.95
#